data_AF-A0A3N5TH07-F1
#
_entry.id   AF-A0A3N5TH07-F1
#
_cell.length_a   1.000
_cell.length_b   1.000
_cell.length_c   1.000
_cell.angle_alpha   90.00
_cell.angle_beta   90.00
_cell.angle_gamma   90.00
#
_symmetry.space_group_name_H-M   'P 1'
#
loop_
_entity.id
_entity.type
_entity.pdbx_description
1 polymer ?
#
loop_
_entity_poly.entity_id
_entity_poly.type
_entity_poly.pdbx_seq_one_letter_code
_entity_poly.pdbx_strand_id
1 'polypeptide(L)'
;MKNVTAVIFSLFFVLAGFGLSIADQDVKGSVDHPLLTRMPNFFISDYKSSEFDSYKFIGQDKKTVGIEGHKYYFIYRLNKGVEEPGELKIR
;
A
#
# COMPACT_ATOMS: atom_id res chain seq x y z
N MET A 1 25.76 -7.14 41.58
CA MET A 1 24.32 -7.05 41.23
C MET A 1 23.95 -5.72 40.57
N LYS A 2 24.34 -4.55 41.12
CA LYS A 2 24.04 -3.21 40.54
C LYS A 2 24.38 -3.07 39.04
N ASN A 3 25.53 -3.57 38.61
CA ASN A 3 25.98 -3.45 37.22
C ASN A 3 25.16 -4.32 36.26
N VAL A 4 24.68 -5.48 36.73
CA VAL A 4 23.81 -6.38 35.95
C VAL A 4 22.43 -5.75 35.80
N THR A 5 21.91 -5.12 36.86
CA THR A 5 20.64 -4.40 36.81
C THR A 5 20.71 -3.19 35.85
N ALA A 6 21.83 -2.48 35.82
CA ALA A 6 22.06 -1.36 34.90
C ALA A 6 22.13 -1.81 33.43
N VAL A 7 22.77 -2.95 33.15
CA VAL A 7 22.83 -3.54 31.80
C VAL A 7 21.46 -4.00 31.34
N ILE A 8 20.66 -4.62 32.21
CA ILE A 8 19.28 -5.03 31.87
C ILE A 8 18.39 -3.82 31.59
N PHE A 9 18.52 -2.74 32.38
CA PHE A 9 17.78 -1.50 32.15
C PHE A 9 18.18 -0.81 30.84
N SER A 10 19.48 -0.79 30.52
CA SER A 10 20.02 -0.30 29.26
C SER A 10 19.49 -1.09 28.07
N LEU A 11 19.44 -2.42 28.16
CA LEU A 11 18.94 -3.28 27.10
C LEU A 11 17.43 -3.07 26.86
N PHE A 12 16.65 -2.89 27.93
CA PHE A 12 15.23 -2.59 27.84
C PHE A 12 14.96 -1.24 27.16
N PHE A 13 15.80 -0.22 27.41
CA PHE A 13 15.68 1.10 26.78
C PHE A 13 16.01 1.08 25.28
N VAL A 14 16.95 0.23 24.86
CA VAL A 14 17.28 0.02 23.44
C VAL A 14 16.15 -0.70 22.70
N LEU A 15 15.51 -1.70 23.31
CA LEU A 15 14.37 -2.41 22.69
C LEU A 15 13.10 -1.54 22.61
N ALA A 16 12.88 -0.63 23.56
CA ALA A 16 11.73 0.28 23.54
C ALA A 16 11.85 1.43 22.52
N GLY A 17 13.05 1.71 22.01
CA GLY A 17 13.30 2.79 21.05
C GLY A 17 12.91 2.48 19.61
N PHE A 18 12.60 1.21 19.28
CA PHE A 18 12.02 0.86 18.00
C PHE A 18 10.52 1.18 18.03
N GLY A 19 10.19 2.44 17.76
CA GLY A 19 8.81 2.86 17.54
C GLY A 19 8.18 1.96 16.48
N LEU A 20 7.12 1.26 16.86
CA LEU A 20 6.27 0.51 15.95
C LEU A 20 5.67 1.52 14.96
N SER A 21 6.31 1.72 13.81
CA SER A 21 5.63 2.35 12.68
C SER A 21 4.56 1.36 12.22
N ILE A 22 3.32 1.58 12.64
CA ILE A 22 2.17 0.86 12.08
C ILE A 22 2.01 1.41 10.66
N ALA A 23 2.74 0.83 9.71
CA ALA A 23 2.41 0.98 8.30
C ALA A 23 1.04 0.36 8.10
N ASP A 24 0.12 1.10 7.46
CA ASP A 24 -1.16 0.54 7.09
C ASP A 24 -0.90 -0.66 6.18
N GLN A 25 -1.43 -1.82 6.55
CA GLN A 25 -1.11 -3.09 5.91
C GLN A 25 -1.99 -3.30 4.68
N ASP A 26 -1.38 -3.86 3.63
CA ASP A 26 -2.10 -4.30 2.44
C ASP A 26 -3.21 -5.29 2.80
N VAL A 27 -4.33 -5.24 2.07
CA VAL A 27 -5.39 -6.24 2.17
C VAL A 27 -4.80 -7.62 1.84
N LYS A 28 -5.15 -8.62 2.64
CA LYS A 28 -4.56 -9.96 2.57
C LYS A 28 -4.70 -10.56 1.16
N GLY A 29 -3.59 -11.07 0.63
CA GLY A 29 -3.55 -11.72 -0.69
C GLY A 29 -3.47 -10.76 -1.87
N SER A 30 -3.34 -9.45 -1.62
CA SER A 30 -3.03 -8.49 -2.68
C SER A 30 -1.56 -8.54 -3.07
N VAL A 31 -1.30 -8.22 -4.34
CA VAL A 31 0.03 -8.16 -4.95
C VAL A 31 0.00 -7.03 -5.97
N ASP A 32 1.03 -6.19 -6.02
CA ASP A 32 1.13 -5.15 -7.04
C ASP A 32 1.09 -5.73 -8.46
N HIS A 33 0.55 -4.95 -9.39
CA HIS A 33 0.52 -5.36 -10.79
C HIS A 33 1.96 -5.40 -11.36
N PRO A 34 2.37 -6.45 -12.10
CA PRO A 34 3.76 -6.59 -12.57
C PRO A 34 4.31 -5.43 -13.41
N LEU A 35 3.42 -4.69 -14.07
CA LEU A 35 3.78 -3.54 -14.93
C LEU A 35 3.80 -2.19 -14.20
N LEU A 36 3.40 -2.12 -12.93
CA LEU A 36 3.27 -0.87 -12.19
C LEU A 36 4.10 -0.92 -10.91
N THR A 37 4.95 0.07 -10.70
CA THR A 37 5.64 0.24 -9.41
C THR A 37 4.72 1.00 -8.46
N ARG A 38 4.58 0.51 -7.22
CA ARG A 38 3.77 1.16 -6.21
C ARG A 38 4.27 2.56 -5.89
N MET A 39 3.34 3.49 -5.71
CA MET A 39 3.65 4.83 -5.20
C MET A 39 4.21 4.74 -3.77
N PRO A 40 5.30 5.48 -3.44
CA PRO A 40 5.86 5.47 -2.10
C PRO A 40 4.83 5.92 -1.06
N ASN A 41 4.83 5.27 0.11
CA ASN A 41 3.91 5.52 1.23
C ASN A 41 2.43 5.21 0.97
N PHE A 42 2.12 4.46 -0.09
CA PHE A 42 0.79 3.91 -0.30
C PHE A 42 0.73 2.43 0.05
N PHE A 43 -0.44 1.97 0.45
CA PHE A 43 -0.77 0.57 0.68
C PHE A 43 -2.03 0.17 -0.10
N ILE A 44 -2.19 -1.12 -0.40
CA ILE A 44 -3.35 -1.66 -1.12
C ILE A 44 -4.49 -1.85 -0.12
N SER A 45 -5.44 -0.93 -0.13
CA SER A 45 -6.62 -0.97 0.74
C SER A 45 -7.76 -1.83 0.20
N ASP A 46 -7.78 -2.10 -1.09
CA ASP A 46 -8.74 -3.03 -1.73
C ASP A 46 -8.10 -3.66 -2.97
N TYR A 47 -8.46 -4.91 -3.23
CA TYR A 47 -7.90 -5.74 -4.30
C TYR A 47 -8.90 -6.77 -4.81
N LYS A 48 -9.08 -6.82 -6.13
CA LYS A 48 -9.77 -7.91 -6.81
C LYS A 48 -9.06 -8.26 -8.11
N SER A 49 -8.85 -9.54 -8.34
CA SER A 49 -8.38 -10.09 -9.62
C SER A 49 -9.40 -11.10 -10.13
N SER A 50 -9.72 -11.04 -11.42
CA SER A 50 -10.68 -11.94 -12.05
C SER A 50 -10.19 -12.29 -13.45
N GLU A 51 -9.93 -13.58 -13.69
CA GLU A 51 -9.39 -14.10 -14.96
C GLU A 51 -10.21 -13.68 -16.17
N PHE A 52 -11.53 -13.56 -16.00
CA PHE A 52 -12.44 -13.10 -17.05
C PHE A 52 -13.54 -12.22 -16.46
N ASP A 53 -13.47 -10.92 -16.72
CA ASP A 53 -14.49 -9.91 -16.40
C ASP A 53 -14.45 -8.80 -17.48
N SER A 54 -15.32 -7.81 -17.39
CA SER A 54 -15.36 -6.67 -18.29
C SER A 54 -15.21 -5.33 -17.54
N TYR A 55 -14.72 -4.32 -18.26
CA TYR A 55 -14.79 -2.93 -17.84
C TYR A 55 -15.19 -2.03 -19.00
N LYS A 56 -15.95 -0.98 -18.69
CA LYS A 56 -16.47 -0.02 -19.67
C LYS A 56 -15.65 1.26 -19.57
N PHE A 57 -14.83 1.53 -20.58
CA PHE A 57 -14.05 2.75 -20.71
C PHE A 57 -14.78 3.80 -21.55
N ILE A 58 -14.45 5.07 -21.38
CA ILE A 58 -14.89 6.13 -22.28
C ILE A 58 -13.86 6.25 -23.40
N GLY A 59 -14.29 5.96 -24.63
CA GLY A 59 -13.48 6.09 -25.83
C GLY A 59 -13.24 7.55 -26.23
N GLN A 60 -12.38 7.76 -27.22
CA GLN A 60 -12.04 9.08 -27.75
C GLN A 60 -13.27 9.81 -28.34
N ASP A 61 -14.22 9.06 -28.88
CA ASP A 61 -15.48 9.57 -29.41
C ASP A 61 -16.55 9.84 -28.32
N LYS A 62 -16.14 9.78 -27.04
CA LYS A 62 -17.00 9.88 -25.84
C LYS A 62 -18.06 8.78 -25.72
N LYS A 63 -17.97 7.72 -26.52
CA LYS A 63 -18.83 6.55 -26.36
C LYS A 63 -18.20 5.54 -25.42
N THR A 64 -19.05 4.73 -24.81
CA THR A 64 -18.61 3.67 -23.93
C THR A 64 -18.11 2.48 -24.75
N VAL A 65 -16.90 2.02 -24.46
CA VAL A 65 -16.28 0.83 -25.05
C VAL A 65 -16.09 -0.21 -23.96
N GLY A 66 -16.70 -1.39 -24.13
CA GLY A 66 -16.50 -2.54 -23.24
C GLY A 66 -15.27 -3.32 -23.65
N ILE A 67 -14.39 -3.62 -22.71
CA ILE A 67 -13.23 -4.49 -22.90
C ILE A 67 -13.36 -5.67 -21.93
N GLU A 68 -13.20 -6.88 -22.44
CA GLU A 68 -13.24 -8.14 -21.69
C GLU A 68 -11.83 -8.72 -21.54
N GLY A 69 -11.58 -9.44 -20.44
CA GLY A 69 -10.34 -10.16 -20.20
C GLY A 69 -9.99 -10.25 -18.72
N HIS A 70 -8.70 -10.41 -18.44
CA HIS A 70 -8.19 -10.43 -17.07
C HIS A 70 -8.28 -9.04 -16.46
N LYS A 71 -9.13 -8.89 -15.46
CA LYS A 71 -9.36 -7.62 -14.79
C LYS A 71 -8.71 -7.59 -13.42
N TYR A 72 -7.90 -6.57 -13.21
CA TYR A 72 -7.37 -6.20 -11.90
C TYR A 72 -8.05 -4.93 -11.40
N TYR A 73 -8.37 -4.89 -10.12
CA TYR A 73 -8.91 -3.74 -9.42
C TYR A 73 -8.09 -3.52 -8.15
N PHE A 74 -7.60 -2.28 -7.99
CA PHE A 74 -6.77 -1.86 -6.87
C PHE A 74 -7.31 -0.54 -6.32
N ILE A 75 -7.34 -0.40 -4.99
CA ILE A 75 -7.44 0.91 -4.34
C ILE A 75 -6.20 1.12 -3.49
N TYR A 76 -5.36 2.07 -3.89
CA TYR A 76 -4.22 2.52 -3.10
C TYR A 76 -4.64 3.66 -2.17
N ARG A 77 -4.20 3.63 -0.91
CA ARG A 77 -4.39 4.73 0.05
C ARG A 77 -3.06 5.16 0.64
N LEU A 78 -2.95 6.44 0.93
CA LEU A 78 -1.78 7.02 1.59
C LEU A 78 -1.75 6.57 3.05
N ASN A 79 -0.57 6.20 3.54
CA ASN A 79 -0.35 5.86 4.94
C ASN A 79 -0.70 7.04 5.85
N LYS A 80 -1.27 6.75 7.02
CA LYS A 80 -1.58 7.79 8.02
C LYS A 80 -0.33 8.59 8.42
N GLY A 81 -0.51 9.91 8.53
CA GLY A 81 0.53 10.84 8.98
C GLY A 81 1.56 11.22 7.91
N VAL A 82 1.39 10.75 6.67
CA VAL A 82 2.22 11.16 5.53
C VAL A 82 1.59 12.38 4.87
N GLU A 83 2.44 13.35 4.49
CA GLU A 83 2.01 14.52 3.74
C GLU A 83 1.48 14.12 2.36
N GLU A 84 0.35 14.71 1.97
CA GLU A 84 -0.27 14.41 0.69
C GLU A 84 0.66 14.86 -0.47
N PRO A 85 1.03 13.95 -1.38
CA PRO A 85 2.02 14.25 -2.41
C PRO A 85 1.55 15.24 -3.50
N GLY A 86 0.28 15.65 -3.49
CA GLY A 86 -0.38 16.44 -4.53
C GLY A 86 -0.96 15.58 -5.65
N GLU A 87 -2.01 16.10 -6.29
CA GLU A 87 -2.86 15.35 -7.24
C GLU A 87 -2.13 14.77 -8.47
N LEU A 88 -1.00 15.38 -8.87
CA LEU A 88 -0.28 15.02 -10.10
C LEU A 88 0.93 14.11 -9.86
N LYS A 89 1.24 13.76 -8.61
CA LYS A 89 2.43 12.96 -8.31
C LYS A 89 2.15 11.47 -8.54
N ILE A 90 2.22 11.07 -9.80
CA ILE A 90 2.33 9.67 -10.22
C ILE A 90 3.76 9.52 -10.80
N ARG A 91 4.57 8.62 -10.24
CA ARG A 91 5.94 8.35 -10.73
C ARG A 91 5.94 7.19 -11.71
#